data_AF-A0A662CK54-F1
#
_entry.id   AF-A0A662CK54-F1
#
_cell.length_a   1.000
_cell.length_b   1.000
_cell.length_c   1.000
_cell.angle_alpha   90.00
_cell.angle_beta   90.00
_cell.angle_gamma   90.00
#
_symmetry.space_group_name_H-M   'P 1'
#
loop_
_entity.id
_entity.type
_entity.pdbx_description
1 polymer ?
#
loop_
_entity_poly.entity_id
_entity_poly.type
_entity_poly.pdbx_seq_one_letter_code
_entity_poly.pdbx_strand_id
1 'polypeptide(L)' 'MEILVEICDHSMTQAEQCATITHFKGKCEVRSGAPTAMKELRYQLISRGLKATVDN' A
#
# COMPACT_ATOMS: atom_id res chain seq x y z
N MET A 1 -9.33 -2.14 3.51
CA MET A 1 -8.72 -3.07 2.53
C MET A 1 -9.05 -2.69 1.09
N GLU A 2 -10.26 -2.21 0.80
CA GLU A 2 -10.70 -1.78 -0.53
C GLU A 2 -9.74 -0.81 -1.24
N ILE A 3 -9.12 0.12 -0.49
CA ILE A 3 -8.12 1.05 -1.04
C ILE A 3 -6.92 0.31 -1.65
N LEU A 4 -6.45 -0.77 -1.03
CA LEU A 4 -5.32 -1.56 -1.55
C LEU A 4 -5.72 -2.34 -2.80
N VAL A 5 -6.98 -2.78 -2.89
CA VAL A 5 -7.52 -3.42 -4.09
C VAL A 5 -7.55 -2.42 -5.24
N GLU A 6 -8.11 -1.23 -5.02
CA GLU A 6 -8.28 -0.21 -6.05
C GLU A 6 -6.95 0.41 -6.51
N ILE A 7 -6.05 0.75 -5.59
CA ILE A 7 -4.84 1.54 -5.89
C ILE A 7 -3.62 0.64 -6.12
N CYS A 8 -3.47 -0.41 -5.31
CA CYS A 8 -2.33 -1.31 -5.40
C CYS A 8 -2.59 -2.54 -6.28
N ASP A 9 -3.81 -2.66 -6.82
CA ASP A 9 -4.24 -3.78 -7.67
C ASP A 9 -4.13 -5.13 -6.93
N HIS A 10 -4.38 -5.10 -5.61
CA HIS A 10 -4.38 -6.30 -4.78
C HIS A 10 -5.69 -7.07 -4.96
N SER A 11 -5.63 -8.39 -4.88
CA SER A 11 -6.84 -9.16 -4.55
C SER A 11 -7.32 -8.83 -3.12
N MET A 12 -8.59 -9.11 -2.81
CA MET A 12 -9.12 -8.95 -1.45
C MET A 12 -8.28 -9.71 -0.41
N THR A 13 -7.85 -10.93 -0.73
CA THR A 13 -7.00 -11.74 0.17
C THR A 13 -5.62 -11.11 0.41
N GLN A 14 -4.99 -10.52 -0.62
CA GLN A 14 -3.71 -9.81 -0.43
C GLN A 14 -3.90 -8.54 0.40
N ALA A 15 -4.97 -7.79 0.17
CA ALA A 15 -5.30 -6.59 0.94
C ALA A 15 -5.58 -6.92 2.41
N GLU A 16 -6.28 -8.03 2.68
CA GLU A 16 -6.47 -8.61 4.01
C GLU A 16 -5.14 -8.96 4.66
N GLN A 17 -4.31 -9.75 3.98
CA GLN A 17 -3.01 -10.16 4.49
C GLN A 17 -2.11 -8.97 4.81
N CYS A 18 -2.07 -7.96 3.93
CA CYS A 18 -1.25 -6.77 4.16
C CYS A 18 -1.77 -5.91 5.32
N ALA A 19 -3.10 -5.84 5.51
CA ALA A 19 -3.69 -5.21 6.69
C ALA A 19 -3.32 -5.98 7.98
N THR A 20 -3.39 -7.30 7.96
CA THR A 20 -2.96 -8.17 9.08
C THR A 20 -1.48 -7.98 9.39
N ILE A 21 -0.61 -7.99 8.37
CA ILE A 21 0.83 -7.79 8.53
C ILE A 21 1.10 -6.40 9.12
N THR A 22 0.48 -5.35 8.60
CA THR A 22 0.65 -3.99 9.10
C THR A 22 0.21 -3.85 10.55
N HIS A 23 -0.91 -4.47 10.93
CA HIS A 23 -1.42 -4.42 12.30
C HIS A 23 -0.43 -5.04 13.31
N PHE A 24 0.15 -6.19 12.98
CA PHE A 24 1.04 -6.91 13.90
C PHE A 24 2.51 -6.49 13.80
N LYS A 25 2.98 -6.08 12.62
CA LYS A 25 4.39 -5.76 12.35
C LYS A 25 4.66 -4.26 12.18
N GLY A 26 3.61 -3.43 12.27
CA GLY A 26 3.69 -1.97 12.12
C GLY A 26 3.77 -1.47 10.67
N LYS A 27 4.27 -2.28 9.74
CA LYS A 27 4.34 -1.96 8.30
C LYS A 27 4.25 -3.19 7.41
N CYS A 28 3.82 -2.99 6.18
CA CYS A 28 3.75 -3.99 5.11
C CYS A 28 4.25 -3.33 3.81
N GLU A 29 5.06 -4.05 3.05
CA GLU A 29 5.40 -3.64 1.68
C GLU A 29 4.21 -3.97 0.76
N VAL A 30 3.68 -2.96 0.06
CA VAL A 30 2.49 -3.10 -0.79
C VAL A 30 2.83 -3.29 -2.27
N ARG A 31 3.94 -2.69 -2.73
CA ARG A 31 4.39 -2.68 -4.11
C ARG A 31 5.84 -2.21 -4.19
N SER A 32 6.56 -2.69 -5.20
CA SER A 32 7.89 -2.23 -5.57
C SER A 32 7.94 -1.90 -7.06
N GLY A 33 8.81 -0.98 -7.47
CA GLY A 33 8.89 -0.55 -8.86
C GLY A 33 9.66 0.76 -9.04
N ALA A 34 9.52 1.36 -10.23
CA ALA A 34 10.21 2.60 -10.58
C ALA A 34 9.87 3.74 -9.59
N PRO A 35 10.84 4.60 -9.21
CA PRO A 35 10.64 5.64 -8.21
C PRO A 35 9.48 6.59 -8.51
N THR A 36 9.25 6.91 -9.79
CA THR A 36 8.14 7.76 -10.23
C THR A 36 6.78 7.11 -9.97
N ALA A 37 6.64 5.82 -10.31
CA ALA A 37 5.43 5.05 -10.04
C ALA A 37 5.17 4.91 -8.53
N MET A 38 6.22 4.70 -7.73
CA MET A 38 6.08 4.58 -6.27
C MET A 38 5.65 5.89 -5.62
N LYS A 39 6.18 7.03 -6.11
CA LYS A 39 5.76 8.36 -5.64
C LYS A 39 4.29 8.65 -5.93
N GLU A 40 3.82 8.29 -7.12
CA GLU A 40 2.42 8.43 -7.51
C GLU A 40 1.51 7.53 -6.65
N LEU A 41 1.86 6.25 -6.51
CA LEU A 41 1.12 5.31 -5.66
C LEU A 41 1.03 5.82 -4.21
N ARG A 42 2.14 6.33 -3.66
CA ARG A 42 2.17 6.93 -2.32
C ARG A 42 1.19 8.11 -2.21
N TYR A 43 1.15 8.99 -3.21
CA TYR A 43 0.24 10.13 -3.20
C TYR A 43 -1.21 9.67 -3.16
N GLN A 44 -1.59 8.71 -4.00
CA GLN A 44 -2.95 8.16 -4.03
C GLN A 44 -3.34 7.54 -2.69
N LEU A 45 -2.46 6.74 -2.07
CA LEU A 45 -2.71 6.13 -0.76
C LEU A 45 -2.89 7.20 0.34
N ILE A 46 -2.05 8.24 0.37
CA ILE A 46 -2.16 9.34 1.35
C ILE A 46 -3.44 10.13 1.14
N SER A 47 -3.84 10.37 -0.11
CA SER A 47 -5.09 11.09 -0.42
C SER A 47 -6.34 10.36 0.11
N ARG A 48 -6.26 9.03 0.28
CA ARG A 48 -7.30 8.18 0.89
C ARG A 48 -7.14 8.03 2.41
N GLY A 49 -6.23 8.79 3.03
CA GLY A 49 -6.02 8.80 4.48
C GLY A 49 -5.07 7.73 5.02
N LEU A 50 -4.36 6.98 4.16
CA LEU A 50 -3.36 6.00 4.60
C LEU A 50 -2.01 6.65 4.87
N LYS A 51 -1.25 6.08 5.81
CA LYS A 51 0.17 6.41 5.99
C LYS A 51 1.01 5.54 5.06
N ALA A 52 1.72 6.16 4.13
CA ALA A 52 2.59 5.47 3.17
C ALA A 52 3.92 6.19 2.98
N THR A 53 5.00 5.42 2.82
CA THR A 53 6.37 5.88 2.53
C THR A 53 6.91 5.16 1.30
N VAL A 54 7.86 5.78 0.62
CA VAL A 54 8.68 5.13 -0.41
C VAL A 54 10.08 5.02 0.19
N ASP A 55 10.55 3.79 0.38
CA ASP A 55 11.91 3.51 0.81
C ASP A 55 12.86 3.55 -0.42
N ASN A 56 14.09 4.02 -0.21
CA ASN A 56 15.13 4.11 -1.25
C ASN A 56 15.94 2.83 -1.36
#